data_AF-A0A356X6S0-F1
#
_entry.id   AF-A0A356X6S0-F1
#
_cell.length_a   1.000
_cell.length_b   1.000
_cell.length_c   1.000
_cell.angle_alpha   90.00
_cell.angle_beta   90.00
_cell.angle_gamma   90.00
#
_symmetry.space_group_name_H-M   'P 1'
#
loop_
_entity.id
_entity.type
_entity.pdbx_description
1 polymer ?
#
loop_
_entity_poly.entity_id
_entity_poly.type
_entity_poly.pdbx_seq_one_letter_code
_entity_poly.pdbx_strand_id
1 'polypeptide(L)' 'MSDIPVRDSLFFAKVEFPDELNTNYGYELTPKNGMTGSAEIITQDMRLITRVYNNLTKELR' A
#
# COMPACT_ATOMS: atom_id res chain seq x y z
N MET A 1 -11.80 16.88 1.63
CA MET A 1 -11.94 15.41 1.66
C MET A 1 -13.40 15.11 1.38
N SER A 2 -13.73 14.38 0.31
CA SER A 2 -15.10 13.98 0.03
C SER A 2 -15.31 12.56 0.52
N ASP A 3 -16.14 12.39 1.55
CA ASP A 3 -16.59 11.10 2.11
C ASP A 3 -17.58 10.36 1.19
N ILE A 4 -17.55 10.65 -0.11
CA ILE A 4 -18.49 10.09 -1.07
C ILE A 4 -17.73 9.02 -1.86
N PRO A 5 -18.01 7.72 -1.64
CA PRO A 5 -17.42 6.66 -2.44
C PRO A 5 -17.81 6.87 -3.90
N VAL A 6 -16.82 6.83 -4.80
CA VAL A 6 -17.04 7.02 -6.24
C VAL A 6 -17.84 5.85 -6.83
N ARG A 7 -17.72 4.66 -6.19
CA ARG A 7 -18.48 3.42 -6.38
C ARG A 7 -18.43 2.62 -5.08
N ASP A 8 -19.37 1.71 -4.85
CA ASP A 8 -19.38 0.82 -3.68
C ASP A 8 -17.98 0.21 -3.46
N SER A 9 -17.42 0.43 -2.26
CA SER A 9 -16.10 -0.07 -1.81
C SER A 9 -14.84 0.52 -2.48
N LEU A 10 -14.92 1.62 -3.24
CA LEU A 10 -13.74 2.33 -3.76
C LEU A 10 -13.51 3.67 -3.05
N PHE A 11 -12.37 3.79 -2.38
CA PHE A 11 -11.95 4.98 -1.65
C PHE A 11 -10.70 5.59 -2.29
N PHE A 12 -10.68 6.93 -2.41
CA PHE A 12 -9.50 7.67 -2.84
C PHE A 12 -8.81 8.28 -1.62
N ALA A 13 -7.53 7.96 -1.45
CA ALA A 13 -6.67 8.58 -0.46
C ALA A 13 -5.48 9.24 -1.17
N LYS A 14 -5.13 10.47 -0.75
CA LYS A 14 -3.87 11.10 -1.14
C LYS A 14 -2.83 10.71 -0.11
N VAL A 15 -1.71 10.15 -0.58
CA VAL A 15 -0.56 9.80 0.26
C VAL A 15 0.60 10.71 -0.09
N GLU A 16 1.43 11.02 0.90
CA GLU A 16 2.67 11.76 0.73
C GLU A 16 3.84 10.78 0.92
N PHE A 17 4.84 10.88 0.05
CA PHE A 17 6.06 10.09 0.13
C PHE A 17 7.14 10.95 0.77
N PRO A 18 7.44 10.78 2.08
CA PRO A 18 8.35 11.67 2.80
C PRO A 18 9.80 11.55 2.32
N ASP A 19 10.21 10.35 1.91
CA ASP A 19 11.59 10.03 1.49
C ASP A 19 11.74 10.01 -0.04
N GLU A 20 10.94 10.82 -0.73
CA GLU A 20 10.86 10.84 -2.20
C GLU A 20 10.54 9.43 -2.75
N LEU A 21 10.80 9.18 -4.03
CA LEU A 21 10.58 7.86 -4.62
C LEU A 21 11.88 7.04 -4.63
N ASN A 22 12.43 6.81 -3.44
CA ASN A 22 13.65 6.02 -3.28
C ASN A 22 13.33 4.53 -3.09
N THR A 23 14.01 3.68 -3.86
CA THR A 23 13.95 2.22 -3.66
C THR A 23 14.82 1.80 -2.48
N ASN A 24 14.51 0.66 -1.87
CA ASN A 24 15.34 0.05 -0.81
C ASN A 24 16.79 -0.27 -1.25
N TYR A 25 17.08 -0.23 -2.55
CA TYR A 25 18.40 -0.45 -3.13
C TYR A 25 19.16 0.85 -3.44
N GLY A 26 18.62 2.01 -3.06
CA GLY A 26 19.27 3.32 -3.26
C GLY A 26 19.10 3.92 -4.66
N TYR A 27 18.18 3.39 -5.47
CA TYR A 27 17.81 4.00 -6.75
C TYR A 27 16.66 4.98 -6.56
N GLU A 28 16.82 6.19 -7.08
CA GLU A 28 15.78 7.21 -7.18
C GLU A 28 14.89 6.91 -8.41
N LEU A 29 13.58 6.82 -8.20
CA LEU A 29 12.60 6.69 -9.28
C LEU A 29 12.09 8.07 -9.65
N THR A 30 12.42 8.54 -10.85
CA THR A 30 11.83 9.79 -11.35
C THR A 30 10.32 9.60 -11.57
N PRO A 31 9.45 10.43 -10.96
CA PRO A 31 8.02 10.33 -11.16
C PRO A 31 7.66 10.60 -12.63
N LYS A 32 6.99 9.65 -13.26
CA LYS A 32 6.46 9.74 -14.62
C LYS A 32 4.94 9.74 -14.56
N ASN A 33 4.32 10.58 -15.39
CA ASN A 33 2.86 10.62 -15.49
C ASN A 33 2.34 9.25 -15.96
N GLY A 34 1.29 8.76 -15.29
CA GLY A 34 0.72 7.43 -15.57
C GLY A 34 1.37 6.27 -14.82
N MET A 35 2.29 6.53 -13.88
CA MET A 35 2.78 5.50 -12.97
C MET A 35 1.64 4.90 -12.14
N THR A 36 1.53 3.57 -12.16
CA THR A 36 0.63 2.80 -11.32
C THR A 36 1.44 1.92 -10.39
N GLY A 37 1.00 1.79 -9.15
CA GLY A 37 1.62 0.90 -8.17
C GLY A 37 0.57 0.24 -7.28
N SER A 38 0.92 -0.91 -6.73
CA SER A 38 0.13 -1.57 -5.69
C SER A 38 0.79 -1.30 -4.34
N ALA A 39 -0.01 -0.97 -3.33
CA ALA A 39 0.44 -0.79 -1.96
C ALA A 39 -0.46 -1.55 -1.01
N GLU A 40 0.10 -1.95 0.13
CA GLU A 40 -0.64 -2.59 1.22
C GLU A 40 -0.73 -1.61 2.39
N ILE A 41 -1.94 -1.40 2.92
CA ILE A 41 -2.15 -0.56 4.09
C ILE A 41 -1.88 -1.40 5.34
N ILE A 42 -0.77 -1.13 6.03
CA ILE A 42 -0.40 -1.82 7.26
C ILE A 42 -0.94 -1.01 8.45
N THR A 43 -2.05 -1.47 9.05
CA THR A 43 -2.67 -0.82 10.23
C THR A 43 -2.13 -1.32 11.56
N GLN A 44 -1.40 -2.44 11.56
CA GLN A 44 -0.83 -3.07 12.74
C GLN A 44 0.60 -3.49 12.46
N ASP A 45 1.51 -3.16 13.36
CA ASP A 45 2.90 -3.64 13.29
C ASP A 45 2.94 -5.12 13.64
N MET A 46 2.92 -5.96 12.61
CA MET A 46 3.04 -7.40 12.72
C MET A 46 4.37 -7.85 12.14
N ARG A 47 5.05 -8.77 12.84
CA ARG A 47 6.26 -9.41 12.31
C ARG A 47 5.95 -10.09 10.98
N LEU A 48 6.91 -10.05 10.04
CA LEU A 48 6.80 -10.69 8.72
C LEU A 48 6.29 -12.14 8.80
N ILE A 49 6.81 -12.92 9.76
CA ILE A 49 6.39 -14.31 9.96
C ILE A 49 4.92 -14.42 10.39
N THR A 50 4.46 -13.51 11.23
CA THR A 50 3.06 -13.41 11.66
C THR A 50 2.16 -13.05 10.48
N ARG A 51 2.60 -12.14 9.59
CA ARG A 51 1.87 -11.78 8.38
C ARG A 51 1.72 -12.96 7.43
N VAL A 52 2.79 -13.72 7.17
CA VAL A 52 2.76 -14.91 6.32
C VAL A 52 1.84 -15.99 6.91
N TYR A 53 1.94 -16.24 8.22
CA TYR A 53 1.09 -17.20 8.93
C TYR A 53 -0.40 -16.82 8.86
N ASN A 54 -0.73 -15.54 9.11
CA ASN A 54 -2.10 -15.05 9.06
C ASN A 54 -2.68 -15.13 7.64
N ASN A 55 -1.91 -14.77 6.62
CA ASN A 55 -2.36 -14.89 5.22
C ASN A 55 -2.60 -16.36 4.83
N LEU A 56 -1.69 -17.28 5.22
CA LEU A 56 -1.85 -18.70 4.91
C LEU A 56 -3.04 -19.34 5.63
N THR A 57 -3.25 -18.99 6.90
CA THR A 57 -4.39 -19.52 7.69
C THR A 57 -5.72 -18.92 7.27
N LYS A 58 -5.75 -17.68 6.73
CA LYS A 58 -6.96 -17.05 6.21
C LYS A 58 -7.46 -17.70 4.93
N GLU A 59 -6.58 -18.19 4.06
CA GLU A 59 -6.94 -18.91 2.83
C GLU A 59 -7.46 -20.35 3.08
N LEU A 60 -7.18 -20.90 4.26
CA LEU A 60 -7.61 -22.25 4.66
C LEU A 60 -8.96 -22.29 5.40
N ARG A 61 -9.60 -21.13 5.60
CA ARG A 61 -10.84 -20.98 6.37
C ARG A 61 -11.96 -20.47 5.48
#